data_AF-A0A442UQ34-F1
#
_entry.id   AF-A0A442UQ34-F1
#
_cell.length_a   1.000
_cell.length_b   1.000
_cell.length_c   1.000
_cell.angle_alpha   90.00
_cell.angle_beta   90.00
_cell.angle_gamma   90.00
#
_symmetry.space_group_name_H-M   'P 1'
#
loop_
_entity.id
_entity.type
_entity.pdbx_description
1 polymer ?
#
loop_
_entity_poly.entity_id
_entity_poly.type
_entity_poly.pdbx_seq_one_letter_code
_entity_poly.pdbx_strand_id
1 'polypeptide(L)'
;MSAKPAVRTSIRATAIGFLAGALSACVSTPPPPPPQDQMSRTQVETAPADLQLLCADAAAKASGADTSKILPVSSSKIDSTTYRVELNASGKKTSCLVDTEGNVKSVQPT
;
A
#
# COMPACT_ATOMS: atom_id res chain seq x y z
N MET A 1 48.35 32.35 -54.51
CA MET A 1 47.13 32.30 -55.36
C MET A 1 46.19 31.30 -54.73
N SER A 2 45.23 31.72 -53.89
CA SER A 2 43.91 32.26 -54.24
C SER A 2 43.16 31.39 -55.26
N ALA A 3 42.19 30.61 -54.78
CA ALA A 3 40.77 30.72 -55.17
C ALA A 3 39.96 29.56 -54.55
N LYS A 4 39.04 29.89 -53.64
CA LYS A 4 37.74 29.22 -53.50
C LYS A 4 36.80 29.95 -54.47
N PRO A 5 35.92 29.28 -55.21
CA PRO A 5 34.57 28.93 -54.72
C PRO A 5 34.11 27.59 -55.37
N ALA A 6 32.89 27.07 -55.38
CA ALA A 6 31.54 27.47 -55.03
C ALA A 6 30.76 26.13 -54.92
N VAL A 7 29.94 25.91 -53.90
CA VAL A 7 28.47 26.03 -54.00
C VAL A 7 27.74 24.74 -54.41
N ARG A 8 27.03 24.25 -53.39
CA ARG A 8 25.66 23.73 -53.36
C ARG A 8 25.38 22.30 -53.79
N THR A 9 24.37 21.83 -53.07
CA THR A 9 23.31 20.90 -53.49
C THR A 9 23.60 19.48 -53.00
N SER A 10 22.75 18.78 -52.27
CA SER A 10 21.57 19.09 -51.46
C SER A 10 21.14 17.73 -50.91
N ILE A 11 20.65 17.73 -49.66
CA ILE A 11 19.56 16.88 -49.19
C ILE A 11 19.84 15.37 -49.14
N ARG A 12 20.11 14.95 -47.91
CA ARG A 12 19.48 13.86 -47.15
C ARG A 12 19.05 12.61 -47.91
N ALA A 13 19.68 11.51 -47.57
CA ALA A 13 19.17 10.42 -46.74
C ALA A 13 20.34 9.40 -46.69
N THR A 14 20.53 8.52 -45.71
CA THR A 14 19.57 7.76 -44.93
C THR A 14 20.37 7.21 -43.75
N ALA A 15 19.75 7.15 -42.58
CA ALA A 15 20.32 6.52 -41.38
C ALA A 15 20.75 5.07 -41.66
N ILE A 16 21.84 4.62 -41.05
CA ILE A 16 22.03 3.28 -40.47
C ILE A 16 23.26 3.30 -39.55
N GLY A 17 23.00 3.02 -38.28
CA GLY A 17 23.79 2.16 -37.39
C GLY A 17 25.24 2.53 -37.09
N PHE A 18 25.51 2.85 -35.81
CA PHE A 18 26.76 2.42 -35.18
C PHE A 18 26.49 2.05 -33.72
N LEU A 19 26.57 0.74 -33.44
CA LEU A 19 26.86 0.20 -32.12
C LEU A 19 28.25 0.66 -31.69
N ALA A 20 28.41 1.20 -30.48
CA ALA A 20 29.66 1.10 -29.72
C ALA A 20 29.40 1.46 -28.25
N GLY A 21 30.01 0.69 -27.36
CA GLY A 21 29.66 0.62 -25.95
C GLY A 21 29.98 1.85 -25.11
N ALA A 22 29.26 1.94 -23.99
CA ALA A 22 29.69 2.68 -22.82
C ALA A 22 29.24 1.90 -21.58
N LEU A 23 30.06 0.93 -21.18
CA LEU A 23 30.12 0.50 -19.78
C LEU A 23 30.73 1.65 -18.98
N SER A 24 29.91 2.58 -18.49
CA SER A 24 30.35 3.52 -17.45
C SER A 24 29.18 4.13 -16.68
N ALA A 25 29.14 3.77 -15.39
CA ALA A 25 28.64 4.57 -14.27
C ALA A 25 27.16 5.01 -14.25
N CYS A 26 26.26 4.07 -13.95
CA CYS A 26 24.99 4.40 -13.30
C CYS A 26 25.20 4.50 -11.77
N VAL A 27 25.79 5.59 -11.29
CA VAL A 27 25.70 5.98 -9.86
C VAL A 27 24.72 7.14 -9.76
N SER A 28 23.43 6.81 -9.65
CA SER A 28 22.42 7.77 -9.19
C SER A 28 22.55 7.89 -7.68
N THR A 29 23.36 8.85 -7.22
CA THR A 29 23.30 9.31 -5.82
C THR A 29 21.86 9.79 -5.57
N PRO A 30 21.10 9.18 -4.64
CA PRO A 30 19.75 9.62 -4.36
C PRO A 30 19.79 11.04 -3.78
N PRO A 31 18.94 11.98 -4.24
CA PRO A 31 18.79 13.26 -3.56
C PRO A 31 18.31 13.03 -2.11
N PRO A 32 18.71 13.91 -1.17
CA PRO A 32 18.32 13.76 0.24
C PRO A 32 16.79 13.72 0.37
N PRO A 33 16.25 12.86 1.25
CA PRO A 33 14.81 12.72 1.41
C PRO A 33 14.21 14.06 1.86
N PRO A 34 13.08 14.50 1.26
CA PRO A 34 12.38 15.70 1.70
C PRO A 34 11.91 15.55 3.16
N PRO A 35 11.70 16.66 3.89
CA PRO A 35 11.19 16.66 5.26
C PRO A 35 9.92 15.80 5.35
N GLN A 36 9.92 14.81 6.23
CA GLN A 36 8.86 13.81 6.41
C GLN A 36 7.59 14.39 7.08
N ASP A 37 7.54 15.70 7.33
CA ASP A 37 6.60 16.31 8.28
C ASP A 37 5.19 16.57 7.76
N GLN A 38 4.82 16.07 6.57
CA GLN A 38 3.45 16.27 6.09
C GLN A 38 2.91 15.15 5.21
N MET A 39 3.08 13.90 5.66
CA MET A 39 2.14 12.86 5.29
C MET A 39 0.88 13.03 6.15
N SER A 40 -0.12 13.74 5.64
CA SER A 40 -1.50 13.77 6.16
C SER A 40 -2.20 12.40 6.01
N ARG A 41 -1.49 11.30 6.26
CA ARG A 41 -2.11 10.04 6.64
C ARG A 41 -2.57 10.25 8.06
N THR A 42 -3.86 10.54 8.24
CA THR A 42 -4.52 10.28 9.52
C THR A 42 -4.01 8.92 10.00
N GLN A 43 -3.27 8.91 11.11
CA GLN A 43 -2.95 7.68 11.82
C GLN A 43 -4.27 7.15 12.35
N VAL A 44 -5.06 6.54 11.46
CA VAL A 44 -6.17 5.69 11.87
C VAL A 44 -5.47 4.52 12.53
N GLU A 45 -5.38 4.59 13.86
CA GLU A 45 -4.95 3.49 14.71
C GLU A 45 -5.83 2.29 14.38
N THR A 46 -5.32 1.50 13.45
CA THR A 46 -5.92 0.28 12.94
C THR A 46 -5.48 -0.83 13.87
N ALA A 47 -6.40 -1.69 14.28
CA ALA A 47 -6.05 -2.78 15.18
C ALA A 47 -4.93 -3.64 14.56
N PRO A 48 -3.93 -4.10 15.33
CA PRO A 48 -2.95 -5.07 14.86
C PRO A 48 -3.63 -6.29 14.21
N ALA A 49 -3.00 -6.87 13.19
CA ALA A 49 -3.57 -8.00 12.45
C ALA A 49 -3.95 -9.19 13.36
N ASP A 50 -3.20 -9.39 14.44
CA ASP A 50 -3.46 -10.41 15.45
C ASP A 50 -4.81 -10.21 16.15
N LEU A 51 -5.11 -8.98 16.61
CA LEU A 51 -6.41 -8.64 17.21
C LEU A 51 -7.56 -8.77 16.19
N GLN A 52 -7.29 -8.49 14.91
CA GLN A 52 -8.28 -8.68 13.86
C GLN A 52 -8.60 -10.16 13.63
N LEU A 53 -7.60 -11.04 13.66
CA LEU A 53 -7.80 -12.49 13.58
C LEU A 53 -8.56 -13.03 14.78
N LEU A 54 -8.18 -12.62 16.00
CA LEU A 54 -8.90 -13.00 17.23
C LEU A 54 -10.39 -12.64 17.16
N CYS A 55 -10.69 -11.44 16.67
CA CYS A 55 -12.06 -11.02 16.45
C CYS A 55 -12.78 -11.83 15.38
N ALA A 56 -12.10 -12.20 14.28
CA ALA A 56 -12.67 -13.05 13.25
C ALA A 56 -13.05 -14.44 13.80
N ASP A 57 -12.18 -15.06 14.61
CA ASP A 57 -12.46 -16.34 15.26
C ASP A 57 -13.59 -16.24 16.28
N ALA A 58 -13.65 -15.16 17.06
CA ALA A 58 -14.74 -14.93 18.00
C ALA A 58 -16.08 -14.73 17.28
N ALA A 59 -16.09 -14.01 16.16
CA ALA A 59 -17.27 -13.85 15.31
C ALA A 59 -17.70 -15.15 14.63
N ALA A 60 -16.76 -16.00 14.19
CA ALA A 60 -17.05 -17.34 13.68
C ALA A 60 -17.80 -18.17 14.72
N LYS A 61 -17.29 -18.21 15.96
CA LYS A 61 -17.92 -18.93 17.08
C LYS A 61 -19.31 -18.38 17.42
N ALA A 62 -19.47 -17.06 17.44
CA ALA A 62 -20.73 -16.41 17.79
C ALA A 62 -21.81 -16.57 16.70
N SER A 63 -21.42 -16.61 15.44
CA SER A 63 -22.33 -16.75 14.30
C SER A 63 -22.57 -18.21 13.87
N GLY A 64 -21.74 -19.14 14.36
CA GLY A 64 -21.75 -20.54 13.89
C GLY A 64 -21.28 -20.70 12.44
N ALA A 65 -20.65 -19.67 11.86
CA ALA A 65 -20.11 -19.69 10.50
C ALA A 65 -18.65 -20.15 10.49
N ASP A 66 -18.23 -20.76 9.38
CA ASP A 66 -16.82 -21.08 9.16
C ASP A 66 -15.96 -19.80 9.17
N THR A 67 -14.78 -19.84 9.81
CA THR A 67 -13.83 -18.70 9.82
C THR A 67 -13.50 -18.23 8.40
N SER A 68 -13.48 -19.13 7.41
CA SER A 68 -13.28 -18.81 5.99
C SER A 68 -14.39 -17.95 5.36
N LYS A 69 -15.53 -17.82 6.03
CA LYS A 69 -16.67 -16.97 5.65
C LYS A 69 -16.76 -15.71 6.51
N ILE A 70 -15.79 -15.48 7.40
CA ILE A 70 -15.64 -14.26 8.17
C ILE A 70 -14.62 -13.37 7.47
N LEU A 71 -15.06 -12.19 7.01
CA LEU A 71 -14.19 -11.24 6.33
C LEU A 71 -14.05 -9.95 7.19
N PRO A 72 -12.83 -9.53 7.55
CA PRO A 72 -12.62 -8.21 8.13
C PRO A 72 -13.02 -7.11 7.15
N VAL A 73 -13.91 -6.22 7.60
CA VAL A 73 -14.42 -5.10 6.79
C VAL A 73 -13.68 -3.83 7.14
N SER A 74 -13.53 -3.55 8.44
CA SER A 74 -12.76 -2.43 8.94
C SER A 74 -12.33 -2.68 10.37
N SER A 75 -11.29 -1.98 10.83
CA SER A 75 -10.96 -1.90 12.23
C SER A 75 -10.60 -0.47 12.60
N SER A 76 -10.92 -0.08 13.83
CA SER A 76 -10.62 1.25 14.35
C SER A 76 -10.45 1.21 15.86
N LYS A 77 -9.55 2.04 16.36
CA LYS A 77 -9.43 2.31 17.78
C LYS A 77 -10.61 3.12 18.28
N ILE A 78 -11.18 2.73 19.42
CA ILE A 78 -12.35 3.41 20.01
C ILE A 78 -12.02 4.11 21.32
N ASP A 79 -11.00 3.63 22.03
CA ASP A 79 -10.41 4.28 23.20
C ASP A 79 -8.92 3.88 23.30
N SER A 80 -8.20 4.32 24.33
CA SER A 80 -6.76 4.04 24.51
C SER A 80 -6.41 2.53 24.53
N THR A 81 -7.37 1.70 24.94
CA THR A 81 -7.19 0.28 25.29
C THR A 81 -8.06 -0.65 24.46
N THR A 82 -9.00 -0.14 23.67
CA THR A 82 -9.98 -0.96 22.95
C THR A 82 -10.00 -0.61 21.46
N TYR A 83 -10.08 -1.66 20.66
CA TYR A 83 -10.32 -1.62 19.23
C TYR A 83 -11.69 -2.22 18.91
N ARG A 84 -12.33 -1.66 17.89
CA ARG A 84 -13.51 -2.21 17.24
C ARG A 84 -13.09 -2.80 15.91
N VAL A 85 -13.41 -4.06 15.69
CA VAL A 85 -13.21 -4.77 14.44
C VAL A 85 -14.59 -5.08 13.87
N GLU A 86 -14.93 -4.46 12.75
CA GLU A 86 -16.13 -4.77 11.99
C GLU A 86 -15.81 -5.92 11.03
N LEU A 87 -16.61 -6.96 11.11
CA LEU A 87 -16.47 -8.20 10.37
C LEU A 87 -17.76 -8.47 9.60
N ASN A 88 -17.64 -9.18 8.49
CA ASN A 88 -18.78 -9.76 7.78
C ASN A 88 -18.79 -11.27 8.05
N ALA A 89 -19.78 -11.73 8.82
CA ALA A 89 -20.00 -13.14 9.10
C ALA A 89 -21.07 -13.69 8.16
N SER A 90 -20.66 -14.35 7.08
CA SER A 90 -21.59 -14.95 6.09
C SER A 90 -22.67 -14.00 5.58
N GLY A 91 -22.28 -12.75 5.28
CA GLY A 91 -23.19 -11.71 4.79
C GLY A 91 -23.80 -10.82 5.87
N LYS A 92 -23.65 -11.15 7.15
CA LYS A 92 -24.12 -10.31 8.27
C LYS A 92 -22.98 -9.45 8.82
N LYS A 93 -23.23 -8.18 9.13
CA LYS A 93 -22.24 -7.35 9.80
C LYS A 93 -22.16 -7.73 11.27
N THR A 94 -20.95 -7.72 11.82
CA THR A 94 -20.69 -8.08 13.21
C THR A 94 -19.59 -7.17 13.74
N SER A 95 -19.85 -6.52 14.85
CA SER A 95 -18.89 -5.69 15.56
C SER A 95 -18.25 -6.51 16.68
N CYS A 96 -16.92 -6.58 16.70
CA CYS A 96 -16.14 -7.19 17.74
C CYS A 96 -15.34 -6.12 18.49
N LEU A 97 -15.50 -6.06 19.80
CA LEU A 97 -14.69 -5.22 20.68
C LEU A 97 -13.59 -6.06 21.31
N VAL A 98 -12.34 -5.66 21.13
CA VAL A 98 -11.16 -6.34 21.65
C VAL A 98 -10.21 -5.33 22.27
N ASP A 99 -9.63 -5.67 23.41
CA ASP A 99 -8.63 -4.81 24.03
C ASP A 99 -7.21 -5.01 23.45
N THR A 100 -6.30 -4.12 23.80
CA THR A 100 -4.87 -4.17 23.42
C THR A 100 -4.15 -5.42 23.94
N GLU A 101 -4.73 -6.13 24.90
CA GLU A 101 -4.18 -7.34 25.51
C GLU A 101 -4.69 -8.62 24.82
N GLY A 102 -5.61 -8.51 23.85
CA GLY A 102 -6.18 -9.64 23.12
C GLY A 102 -7.44 -10.23 23.73
N ASN A 103 -8.05 -9.59 24.73
CA ASN A 103 -9.32 -10.05 25.30
C ASN A 103 -10.50 -9.48 24.50
N VAL A 104 -11.34 -10.39 23.98
CA VAL A 104 -12.59 -10.02 23.32
C VAL A 104 -13.62 -9.62 24.38
N LYS A 105 -13.98 -8.34 24.42
CA LYS A 105 -14.98 -7.77 25.33
C LYS A 105 -16.41 -8.08 24.89
N SER A 106 -16.67 -8.02 23.59
CA SER A 106 -18.00 -8.33 23.04
C SER A 106 -17.93 -8.67 21.56
N VAL A 107 -18.91 -9.45 21.12
CA VAL A 107 -19.18 -9.73 19.71
C VAL A 107 -20.68 -9.59 19.50
N GLN A 108 -21.09 -8.64 18.68
CA GLN A 108 -22.50 -8.34 18.46
C GLN A 108 -22.78 -8.17 16.97
N PRO A 109 -23.87 -8.76 16.44
CA PRO A 109 -24.36 -8.41 15.12
C PRO A 109 -24.71 -6.92 15.04
N THR A 110 -24.30 -6.25 13.96
CA THR A 110 -24.55 -4.82 13.70
C THR A 110 -25.68 -4.60 12.70
#